data_AF-A0A0R2TP07-F1
#
_entry.id   AF-A0A0R2TP07-F1
#
_cell.length_a   1.000
_cell.length_b   1.000
_cell.length_c   1.000
_cell.angle_alpha   90.00
_cell.angle_beta   90.00
_cell.angle_gamma   90.00
#
_symmetry.space_group_name_H-M   'P 1'
#
loop_
_entity.id
_entity.type
_entity.pdbx_description
1 polymer ?
#
loop_
_entity_poly.entity_id
_entity_poly.type
_entity_poly.pdbx_seq_one_letter_code
_entity_poly.pdbx_strand_id
1 'polypeptide(L)'
;MPSVPKVLASALCALLLLGACATKNPKLLHLRSTATGPDEFGILPPKKLDLPSDLSALPSPTPGGANLADPTPNQDAIVALGGSVTAVVKNDAALKALAKRVGYDENIRTVLASEDAAFRASNNGRLLERAFSINTYFRAYADMSLDQYAELARWQARGLAKVSAPPAVR
;
A
#
# COMPACT_ATOMS: atom_id res chain seq x y z
N MET A 1 -27.45 27.76 -45.19
CA MET A 1 -27.90 26.67 -44.29
C MET A 1 -26.88 25.54 -44.39
N PRO A 2 -26.13 25.19 -43.33
CA PRO A 2 -25.21 24.06 -43.40
C PRO A 2 -26.02 22.79 -43.72
N SER A 3 -25.56 22.01 -44.69
CA SER A 3 -26.25 20.81 -45.16
C SER A 3 -26.37 19.80 -44.02
N VAL A 4 -27.58 19.36 -43.71
CA VAL A 4 -27.95 18.34 -42.70
C VAL A 4 -26.94 17.17 -42.57
N PRO A 5 -26.40 16.57 -43.66
CA PRO A 5 -25.40 15.50 -43.55
C PRO A 5 -24.07 15.93 -42.89
N LYS A 6 -23.65 17.19 -43.05
CA LYS A 6 -22.40 17.71 -42.43
C LYS A 6 -22.56 17.92 -40.93
N VAL A 7 -23.74 18.35 -40.49
CA VAL A 7 -24.07 18.53 -39.06
C VAL A 7 -24.17 17.18 -38.35
N LEU A 8 -24.76 16.18 -39.00
CA LEU A 8 -24.80 14.79 -38.51
C LEU A 8 -23.41 14.17 -38.43
N ALA A 9 -22.57 14.37 -39.45
CA ALA A 9 -21.19 13.89 -39.44
C ALA A 9 -20.36 14.56 -38.33
N SER A 10 -20.50 15.87 -38.11
CA SER A 10 -19.79 16.56 -37.03
C SER A 10 -20.27 16.13 -35.65
N ALA A 11 -21.57 15.92 -35.47
CA ALA A 11 -22.15 15.45 -34.20
C ALA A 11 -21.71 14.01 -33.88
N LEU A 12 -21.70 13.12 -34.88
CA LEU A 12 -21.21 11.75 -34.73
C LEU A 12 -19.71 11.72 -34.41
N CYS A 13 -18.92 12.57 -35.07
CA CYS A 13 -17.48 12.69 -34.80
C CYS A 13 -17.22 13.21 -33.38
N ALA A 14 -18.01 14.20 -32.92
CA ALA A 14 -17.93 14.69 -31.55
C ALA A 14 -18.31 13.60 -30.52
N LEU A 15 -19.37 12.82 -30.75
CA LEU A 15 -19.76 11.70 -29.90
C LEU A 15 -18.69 10.61 -29.83
N LEU A 16 -18.05 10.27 -30.96
CA LEU A 16 -16.96 9.31 -31.03
C LEU A 16 -15.70 9.80 -30.29
N LEU A 17 -15.37 11.09 -30.40
CA LEU A 17 -14.27 11.72 -29.66
C LEU A 17 -14.55 11.74 -28.14
N LEU A 18 -15.79 11.95 -27.72
CA LEU A 18 -16.19 11.86 -26.30
C LEU A 18 -16.08 10.42 -25.76
N GLY A 19 -16.44 9.42 -26.56
CA GLY A 19 -16.29 8.00 -26.20
C GLY A 19 -14.83 7.54 -26.13
N ALA A 20 -13.96 8.10 -26.97
CA ALA A 20 -12.53 7.77 -26.99
C ALA A 20 -11.76 8.28 -25.75
N CYS A 21 -12.26 9.31 -25.05
CA CYS A 21 -11.70 9.79 -23.79
C CYS A 21 -12.22 9.02 -22.55
N ALA A 22 -13.00 7.95 -22.72
CA ALA A 22 -13.34 7.04 -21.64
C ALA A 22 -12.11 6.19 -21.28
N THR A 23 -11.39 6.59 -20.24
CA THR A 23 -10.21 5.86 -19.77
C THR A 23 -10.65 4.52 -19.17
N LYS A 24 -10.17 3.40 -19.73
CA LYS A 24 -10.49 2.03 -19.25
C LYS A 24 -10.16 1.78 -17.77
N ASN A 25 -9.26 2.59 -17.20
CA ASN A 25 -8.87 2.54 -15.80
C ASN A 25 -8.79 3.97 -15.25
N PRO A 26 -9.87 4.51 -14.66
CA PRO A 26 -9.86 5.84 -14.09
C PRO A 26 -8.87 5.91 -12.92
N LYS A 27 -7.92 6.85 -13.01
CA LYS A 27 -6.96 7.14 -11.94
C LYS A 27 -7.55 8.26 -11.08
N LEU A 28 -7.84 7.95 -9.81
CA LEU A 28 -8.41 8.90 -8.87
C LEU A 28 -7.33 9.58 -8.00
N LEU A 29 -6.14 8.98 -7.95
CA LEU A 29 -5.00 9.44 -7.17
C LEU A 29 -3.84 9.81 -8.10
N HIS A 30 -3.38 11.04 -7.97
CA HIS A 30 -2.25 11.65 -8.62
C HIS A 30 -1.23 12.01 -7.54
N LEU A 31 -0.27 11.12 -7.33
CA LEU A 31 0.87 11.36 -6.44
C LEU A 31 1.88 12.26 -7.16
N ARG A 32 2.31 13.32 -6.48
CA ARG A 32 3.44 14.15 -6.90
C ARG A 32 4.49 14.09 -5.80
N SER A 33 5.71 13.68 -6.14
CA SER A 33 6.82 13.80 -5.20
C SER A 33 7.23 15.26 -5.11
N THR A 34 7.10 15.86 -3.93
CA THR A 34 7.61 17.21 -3.66
C THR A 34 8.95 17.19 -2.91
N ALA A 35 9.44 15.99 -2.54
CA ALA A 35 10.71 15.79 -1.87
C ALA A 35 11.67 15.00 -2.77
N THR A 36 12.93 15.41 -2.77
CA THR A 36 14.03 14.77 -3.50
C THR A 36 15.04 14.31 -2.46
N GLY A 37 14.81 13.15 -1.85
CA GLY A 37 15.75 12.63 -0.87
C GLY A 37 15.26 11.40 -0.13
N PRO A 38 16.17 10.48 0.25
CA PRO A 38 15.92 9.52 1.32
C PRO A 38 15.51 10.24 2.62
N ASP A 39 14.78 9.55 3.49
CA ASP A 39 14.42 10.08 4.81
C ASP A 39 15.69 10.35 5.65
N GLU A 40 16.00 11.62 5.90
CA GLU A 40 17.23 12.06 6.59
C GLU A 40 17.21 11.79 8.10
N PHE A 41 16.06 11.38 8.67
CA PHE A 41 15.90 11.18 10.12
C PHE A 41 15.53 9.75 10.51
N GLY A 42 15.56 8.81 9.56
CA GLY A 42 15.36 7.38 9.81
C GLY A 42 16.54 6.77 10.58
N ILE A 43 16.51 6.82 11.91
CA ILE A 43 17.43 6.04 12.74
C ILE A 43 16.95 4.59 12.71
N LEU A 44 17.75 3.69 12.15
CA LEU A 44 17.54 2.24 12.24
C LEU A 44 18.29 1.70 13.46
N PRO A 45 17.60 1.35 14.56
CA PRO A 45 18.27 0.81 15.73
C PRO A 45 18.93 -0.53 15.36
N PRO A 46 20.21 -0.75 15.70
CA PRO A 46 20.85 -2.03 15.48
C PRO A 46 20.25 -3.11 16.40
N LYS A 47 20.40 -4.37 16.01
CA LYS A 47 20.10 -5.51 16.89
C LYS A 47 21.02 -5.47 18.11
N LYS A 48 20.58 -6.11 19.20
CA LYS A 48 21.42 -6.27 20.40
C LYS A 48 22.71 -6.99 20.03
N LEU A 49 23.83 -6.48 20.54
CA LEU A 49 25.11 -7.17 20.48
C LEU A 49 25.01 -8.44 21.32
N ASP A 50 25.33 -9.58 20.71
CA ASP A 50 25.42 -10.85 21.41
C ASP A 50 26.87 -11.05 21.84
N LEU A 51 27.13 -11.06 23.14
CA LEU A 51 28.46 -11.35 23.66
C LEU A 51 28.62 -12.86 23.82
N PRO A 52 29.66 -13.48 23.22
CA PRO A 52 29.94 -14.88 23.48
C PRO A 52 30.31 -15.08 24.95
N SER A 53 29.99 -16.26 25.49
CA SER A 53 30.31 -16.63 26.88
C SER A 53 31.82 -16.65 27.15
N ASP A 54 32.64 -16.73 26.11
CA ASP A 54 34.09 -16.68 26.17
C ASP A 54 34.63 -15.62 25.20
N LEU A 55 35.26 -14.58 25.75
CA LEU A 55 35.86 -13.48 24.99
C LEU A 55 37.25 -13.82 24.44
N SER A 56 37.83 -14.95 24.85
CA SER A 56 39.10 -15.45 24.31
C SER A 56 38.91 -16.25 23.02
N ALA A 57 37.69 -16.68 22.72
CA ALA A 57 37.30 -17.42 21.52
C ALA A 57 36.61 -16.55 20.46
N LEU A 58 36.94 -15.25 20.40
CA LEU A 58 36.37 -14.37 19.38
C LEU A 58 36.81 -14.84 17.98
N PRO A 59 35.87 -15.00 17.03
CA PRO A 59 36.21 -15.32 15.66
C PRO A 59 37.08 -14.20 15.07
N SER A 60 38.00 -14.57 14.17
CA SER A 60 38.81 -13.58 13.45
C SER A 60 37.88 -12.58 12.73
N PRO A 61 38.14 -11.26 12.81
CA PRO A 61 37.33 -10.25 12.11
C PRO A 61 37.17 -10.60 10.63
N THR A 62 35.99 -10.34 10.06
CA THR A 62 35.67 -10.56 8.65
C THR A 62 35.47 -9.21 7.95
N PRO A 63 36.54 -8.55 7.46
CA PRO A 63 36.43 -7.27 6.76
C PRO A 63 35.51 -7.37 5.54
N GLY A 64 34.57 -6.44 5.41
CA GLY A 64 33.58 -6.43 4.33
C GLY A 64 32.45 -7.46 4.46
N GLY A 65 32.42 -8.25 5.54
CA GLY A 65 31.31 -9.12 5.88
C GLY A 65 30.08 -8.34 6.36
N ALA A 66 28.91 -8.99 6.31
CA ALA A 66 27.69 -8.44 6.88
C ALA A 66 27.81 -8.37 8.41
N ASN A 67 27.36 -7.27 9.01
CA ASN A 67 27.38 -7.13 10.46
C ASN A 67 26.17 -7.87 11.06
N LEU A 68 26.42 -8.71 12.06
CA LEU A 68 25.37 -9.48 12.76
C LEU A 68 24.39 -8.57 13.51
N ALA A 69 24.82 -7.36 13.88
CA ALA A 69 24.00 -6.36 14.53
C ALA A 69 23.14 -5.55 13.55
N ASP A 70 23.29 -5.72 12.24
CA ASP A 70 22.48 -5.00 11.28
C ASP A 70 21.01 -5.45 11.36
N PRO A 71 20.05 -4.52 11.28
CA PRO A 71 18.63 -4.87 11.28
C PRO A 71 18.29 -5.70 10.04
N THR A 72 17.55 -6.81 10.23
CA THR A 72 17.02 -7.61 9.12
C THR A 72 15.50 -7.75 9.24
N PRO A 73 14.72 -6.66 9.04
CA PRO A 73 13.31 -6.58 9.42
C PRO A 73 12.44 -7.70 8.83
N ASN A 74 12.69 -8.05 7.57
CA ASN A 74 11.97 -9.12 6.89
C ASN A 74 12.22 -10.48 7.54
N GLN A 75 13.47 -10.76 7.93
CA GLN A 75 13.84 -12.04 8.56
C GLN A 75 13.30 -12.10 9.98
N ASP A 76 13.42 -11.01 10.74
CA ASP A 76 12.91 -10.90 12.11
C ASP A 76 11.38 -11.10 12.15
N ALA A 77 10.65 -10.53 11.18
CA ALA A 77 9.22 -10.73 11.04
C ALA A 77 8.86 -12.19 10.73
N ILE A 78 9.63 -12.86 9.86
CA ILE A 78 9.42 -14.29 9.54
C ILE A 78 9.59 -15.14 10.81
N VAL A 79 10.66 -14.93 11.58
CA VAL A 79 10.92 -15.66 12.84
C VAL A 79 9.82 -15.39 13.87
N ALA A 80 9.40 -14.13 14.04
CA ALA A 80 8.34 -13.75 14.98
C ALA A 80 6.98 -14.38 14.62
N LEU A 81 6.72 -14.62 13.33
CA LEU A 81 5.53 -15.31 12.84
C LEU A 81 5.67 -16.85 12.86
N GLY A 82 6.78 -17.39 13.38
CA GLY A 82 7.05 -18.83 13.48
C GLY A 82 7.52 -19.48 12.17
N GLY A 83 7.98 -18.68 11.21
CA GLY A 83 8.54 -19.13 9.94
C GLY A 83 10.05 -19.36 9.98
N SER A 84 10.62 -19.80 8.86
CA SER A 84 12.05 -20.05 8.70
C SER A 84 12.72 -19.05 7.75
N VAL A 85 13.81 -18.42 8.19
CA VAL A 85 14.61 -17.49 7.38
C VAL A 85 15.32 -18.18 6.21
N THR A 86 15.61 -19.49 6.34
CA THR A 86 16.24 -20.29 5.28
C THR A 86 15.23 -20.82 4.27
N ALA A 87 13.93 -20.81 4.60
CA ALA A 87 12.89 -21.05 3.62
C ALA A 87 12.75 -19.79 2.76
N VAL A 88 12.99 -19.91 1.45
CA VAL A 88 12.62 -18.86 0.48
C VAL A 88 11.17 -18.49 0.76
N VAL A 89 10.88 -17.22 1.05
CA VAL A 89 9.57 -16.70 1.56
C VAL A 89 8.34 -17.26 0.82
N LYS A 90 8.48 -17.67 -0.45
CA LYS A 90 7.41 -18.33 -1.23
C LYS A 90 7.04 -19.75 -0.77
N ASN A 91 7.93 -20.45 -0.09
CA ASN A 91 7.82 -21.88 0.26
C ASN A 91 7.69 -22.17 1.75
N ASP A 92 7.56 -21.15 2.62
CA ASP A 92 7.33 -21.38 4.04
C ASP A 92 5.93 -22.00 4.27
N ALA A 93 5.90 -23.33 4.41
CA ALA A 93 4.67 -24.09 4.59
C ALA A 93 4.02 -23.81 5.95
N ALA A 94 4.82 -23.56 6.99
CA ALA A 94 4.32 -23.26 8.33
C ALA A 94 3.64 -21.89 8.36
N LEU A 95 4.26 -20.87 7.77
CA LEU A 95 3.68 -19.53 7.64
C LEU A 95 2.41 -19.55 6.78
N LYS A 96 2.42 -20.29 5.66
CA LYS A 96 1.23 -20.45 4.81
C LYS A 96 0.09 -21.17 5.55
N ALA A 97 0.38 -22.21 6.31
CA ALA A 97 -0.61 -22.91 7.13
C ALA A 97 -1.19 -21.99 8.22
N LEU A 98 -0.32 -21.21 8.90
CA LEU A 98 -0.73 -20.23 9.90
C LEU A 98 -1.65 -19.16 9.30
N ALA A 99 -1.32 -18.63 8.13
CA ALA A 99 -2.14 -17.65 7.42
C ALA A 99 -3.46 -18.24 6.92
N LYS A 100 -3.45 -19.51 6.47
CA LYS A 100 -4.64 -20.25 6.01
C LYS A 100 -5.63 -20.59 7.12
N ARG A 101 -5.23 -20.57 8.40
CA ARG A 101 -6.06 -21.09 9.51
C ARG A 101 -7.44 -20.44 9.63
N VAL A 102 -7.57 -19.16 9.24
CA VAL A 102 -8.83 -18.40 9.33
C VAL A 102 -9.63 -18.50 8.02
N GLY A 103 -9.10 -19.17 6.99
CA GLY A 103 -9.66 -19.22 5.65
C GLY A 103 -9.37 -17.95 4.84
N TYR A 104 -9.19 -18.10 3.53
CA TYR A 104 -9.17 -17.00 2.57
C TYR A 104 -9.57 -17.49 1.17
N ASP A 105 -10.05 -16.58 0.33
CA ASP A 105 -10.30 -16.87 -1.09
C ASP A 105 -9.00 -16.73 -1.88
N GLU A 106 -8.54 -17.80 -2.53
CA GLU A 106 -7.30 -17.82 -3.30
C GLU A 106 -7.31 -16.83 -4.48
N ASN A 107 -8.49 -16.48 -4.98
CA ASN A 107 -8.71 -15.54 -6.07
C ASN A 107 -9.02 -14.11 -5.60
N ILE A 108 -8.96 -13.82 -4.29
CA ILE A 108 -9.38 -12.52 -3.73
C ILE A 108 -8.69 -11.32 -4.38
N ARG A 109 -7.43 -11.46 -4.82
CA ARG A 109 -6.69 -10.37 -5.47
C ARG A 109 -7.28 -10.02 -6.84
N THR A 110 -7.66 -11.03 -7.60
CA THR A 110 -8.27 -10.85 -8.93
C THR A 110 -9.67 -10.27 -8.78
N VAL A 111 -10.44 -10.79 -7.83
CA VAL A 111 -11.79 -10.29 -7.49
C VAL A 111 -11.71 -8.81 -7.09
N LEU A 112 -10.90 -8.49 -6.08
CA LEU A 112 -10.74 -7.12 -5.57
C LEU A 112 -10.25 -6.17 -6.66
N ALA A 113 -9.32 -6.59 -7.52
CA ALA A 113 -8.84 -5.75 -8.62
C ALA A 113 -9.95 -5.46 -9.66
N SER A 114 -10.82 -6.43 -9.94
CA SER A 114 -11.94 -6.26 -10.86
C SER A 114 -13.04 -5.38 -10.29
N GLU A 115 -13.39 -5.59 -9.01
CA GLU A 115 -14.39 -4.81 -8.29
C GLU A 115 -13.92 -3.37 -8.08
N ASP A 116 -12.66 -3.17 -7.72
CA ASP A 116 -12.04 -1.85 -7.58
C ASP A 116 -12.06 -1.07 -8.91
N ALA A 117 -11.76 -1.73 -10.02
CA ALA A 117 -11.83 -1.08 -11.34
C ALA A 117 -13.26 -0.64 -11.70
N ALA A 118 -14.26 -1.49 -11.41
CA ALA A 118 -15.67 -1.16 -11.60
C ALA A 118 -16.13 -0.03 -10.67
N PHE A 119 -15.66 -0.04 -9.41
CA PHE A 119 -15.94 1.00 -8.44
C PHE A 119 -15.37 2.36 -8.88
N ARG A 120 -14.10 2.41 -9.34
CA ARG A 120 -13.52 3.65 -9.87
C ARG A 120 -14.19 4.12 -11.15
N ALA A 121 -14.70 3.21 -11.97
CA ALA A 121 -15.46 3.55 -13.18
C ALA A 121 -16.79 4.24 -12.85
N SER A 122 -17.50 3.77 -11.82
CA SER A 122 -18.75 4.37 -11.35
C SER A 122 -18.54 5.65 -10.53
N ASN A 123 -17.40 5.78 -9.85
CA ASN A 123 -17.04 6.94 -9.00
C ASN A 123 -15.98 7.85 -9.64
N ASN A 124 -16.00 7.96 -10.96
CA ASN A 124 -14.99 8.73 -11.69
C ASN A 124 -15.11 10.24 -11.39
N GLY A 125 -13.98 10.95 -11.44
CA GLY A 125 -13.95 12.40 -11.30
C GLY A 125 -14.72 13.11 -12.42
N ARG A 126 -15.21 14.32 -12.11
CA ARG A 126 -15.87 15.20 -13.10
C ARG A 126 -14.90 15.56 -14.23
N LEU A 127 -15.42 16.00 -15.38
CA LEU A 127 -14.60 16.34 -16.56
C LEU A 127 -13.46 17.32 -16.24
N LEU A 128 -13.75 18.38 -15.50
CA LEU A 128 -12.74 19.37 -15.09
C LEU A 128 -11.73 18.80 -14.07
N GLU A 129 -12.21 18.01 -13.11
CA GLU A 129 -11.34 17.35 -12.13
C GLU A 129 -10.33 16.43 -12.83
N ARG A 130 -10.77 15.72 -13.87
CA ARG A 130 -9.90 14.88 -14.70
C ARG A 130 -8.93 15.70 -15.55
N ALA A 131 -9.41 16.78 -16.17
CA ALA A 131 -8.58 17.65 -17.00
C ALA A 131 -7.42 18.29 -16.20
N PHE A 132 -7.68 18.64 -14.94
CA PHE A 132 -6.68 19.23 -14.05
C PHE A 132 -5.97 18.19 -13.15
N SER A 133 -6.25 16.90 -13.32
CA SER A 133 -5.66 15.82 -12.50
C SER A 133 -5.84 16.05 -10.99
N ILE A 134 -7.04 16.46 -10.59
CA ILE A 134 -7.42 16.68 -9.19
C ILE A 134 -7.58 15.33 -8.49
N ASN A 135 -7.02 15.22 -7.29
CA ASN A 135 -7.15 14.03 -6.44
C ASN A 135 -8.60 13.89 -5.96
N THR A 136 -9.28 12.86 -6.46
CA THR A 136 -10.66 12.52 -6.09
C THR A 136 -10.75 11.22 -5.28
N TYR A 137 -9.62 10.51 -5.13
CA TYR A 137 -9.52 9.23 -4.42
C TYR A 137 -10.16 9.27 -3.03
N PHE A 138 -9.75 10.18 -2.16
CA PHE A 138 -10.27 10.24 -0.79
C PHE A 138 -11.77 10.52 -0.73
N ARG A 139 -12.31 11.27 -1.70
CA ARG A 139 -13.75 11.51 -1.80
C ARG A 139 -14.49 10.26 -2.27
N ALA A 140 -13.93 9.53 -3.25
CA ALA A 140 -14.56 8.32 -3.78
C ALA A 140 -14.59 7.18 -2.75
N TYR A 141 -13.56 7.03 -1.91
CA TYR A 141 -13.47 5.99 -0.89
C TYR A 141 -13.88 6.46 0.51
N ALA A 142 -14.57 7.60 0.63
CA ALA A 142 -14.93 8.19 1.93
C ALA A 142 -15.76 7.21 2.79
N ASP A 143 -16.72 6.52 2.19
CA ASP A 143 -17.59 5.57 2.89
C ASP A 143 -16.86 4.27 3.30
N MET A 144 -15.72 3.99 2.68
CA MET A 144 -14.84 2.87 3.02
C MET A 144 -13.71 3.27 3.97
N SER A 145 -13.63 4.57 4.29
CA SER A 145 -12.63 5.09 5.21
C SER A 145 -13.08 4.90 6.65
N LEU A 146 -12.10 4.66 7.51
CA LEU A 146 -12.32 4.48 8.94
C LEU A 146 -11.90 5.76 9.67
N ASP A 147 -12.72 6.25 10.60
CA ASP A 147 -12.31 7.30 11.52
C ASP A 147 -11.22 6.75 12.44
N GLN A 148 -9.99 7.20 12.18
CA GLN A 148 -8.78 6.79 12.89
C GLN A 148 -8.87 7.03 14.41
N TYR A 149 -9.51 8.12 14.85
CA TYR A 149 -9.60 8.47 16.27
C TYR A 149 -10.74 7.70 16.95
N ALA A 150 -11.87 7.53 16.27
CA ALA A 150 -12.94 6.67 16.76
C ALA A 150 -12.49 5.21 16.90
N GLU A 151 -11.71 4.71 15.93
CA GLU A 151 -11.10 3.38 15.99
C GLU A 151 -10.13 3.27 17.16
N LEU A 152 -9.23 4.24 17.31
CA LEU A 152 -8.27 4.28 18.42
C LEU A 152 -8.97 4.27 19.78
N ALA A 153 -10.00 5.09 19.97
CA ALA A 153 -10.79 5.12 21.20
C ALA A 153 -11.45 3.76 21.48
N ARG A 154 -11.96 3.08 20.45
CA ARG A 154 -12.52 1.73 20.58
C ARG A 154 -11.49 0.70 21.04
N TRP A 155 -10.27 0.75 20.53
CA TRP A 155 -9.18 -0.14 20.96
C TRP A 155 -8.71 0.17 22.38
N GLN A 156 -8.60 1.45 22.73
CA GLN A 156 -8.26 1.88 24.09
C GLN A 156 -9.28 1.40 25.12
N ALA A 157 -10.58 1.50 24.81
CA ALA A 157 -11.65 0.97 25.66
C ALA A 157 -11.57 -0.56 25.87
N ARG A 158 -10.91 -1.28 24.97
CA ARG A 158 -10.63 -2.72 25.06
C ARG A 158 -9.27 -3.05 25.69
N GLY A 159 -8.57 -2.05 26.25
CA GLY A 159 -7.27 -2.21 26.88
C GLY A 159 -6.07 -2.30 25.92
N LEU A 160 -6.28 -2.07 24.61
CA LEU A 160 -5.25 -2.12 23.59
C LEU A 160 -4.79 -0.69 23.25
N ALA A 161 -3.87 -0.14 24.04
CA ALA A 161 -3.34 1.20 23.83
C ALA A 161 -2.26 1.20 22.74
N LYS A 162 -2.40 2.09 21.73
CA LYS A 162 -1.32 2.43 20.80
C LYS A 162 -0.57 3.66 21.29
N VAL A 163 0.71 3.51 21.61
CA VAL A 163 1.57 4.59 22.14
C VAL A 163 1.92 5.64 21.06
N SER A 164 1.86 5.28 19.78
CA SER A 164 2.36 6.11 18.67
C SER A 164 1.29 6.80 17.83
N ALA A 165 0.03 6.87 18.29
CA ALA A 165 -1.00 7.57 17.53
C ALA A 165 -0.74 9.10 17.53
N PRO A 166 -0.72 9.77 16.36
CA PRO A 166 -0.56 11.21 16.30
C PRO A 166 -1.72 11.91 17.04
N PRO A 167 -1.48 13.10 17.64
CA PRO A 167 -2.54 13.83 18.32
C PRO A 167 -3.61 14.29 17.33
N ALA A 168 -4.85 14.40 17.81
CA ALA A 168 -5.94 14.98 17.02
C ALA A 168 -5.55 16.39 16.56
N VAL A 169 -5.62 16.61 15.25
CA VAL A 169 -5.47 17.95 14.67
C VAL A 169 -6.71 18.73 15.07
N ARG A 170 -6.53 19.80 15.83
CA ARG A 170 -7.60 20.67 16.33
C ARG A 170 -7.97 21.73 15.31
#